data_AF-A0A182T9F3-F1
#
_entry.id   AF-A0A182T9F3-F1
#
_cell.length_a   1.000
_cell.length_b   1.000
_cell.length_c   1.000
_cell.angle_alpha   90.00
_cell.angle_beta   90.00
_cell.angle_gamma   90.00
#
_symmetry.space_group_name_H-M   'P 1'
#
loop_
_entity.id
_entity.type
_entity.pdbx_description
1 polymer ?
#
loop_
_entity_poly.entity_id
_entity_poly.type
_entity_poly.pdbx_seq_one_letter_code
_entity_poly.pdbx_strand_id
1 'polypeptide(L)'
;MHIFLIVGSLFSVLHFSDGDPRKSGRYQPPKPRFEIFDPQGLIVWINADPGISSFTFHGKLNQQFVQYYDVGQWAQTISKIKNGRYLFIDREAKLVPGDTIYYRTVIVRNGQTYRTNAGSFTVQELRPAATQSPMPASGIAPRSATSGPFPYEASAPNERRTKDVRSTATQTDDYEDRAKKGCVNGFSTVNGRKACDGEILFEDDFNGKILNMQNWRMENRFASDPDNEFVVYADFKENIKLQNGHLAIRPTLFEEKFGPGTTSKQYRFAEECTGHRSSRDCIRDTKIDFDMIPPVLTAQITTINSFRFTYGRVLIRAKLPQGSWIFPQLYIIPATNFYGPDSYDSGLMRVAFVPGGPRFRNQLSGGLIVSEGEPLRCSKMCTLTRNIHWSADFHEYGLKWTPEGVWMEVDGEVYCMINPGNGFYKDIQSSKPEIANLWRLSGTRMAPFDKEFYLGLGVGVGGHYDFHNFEGKPWKDLGVKAIYTFWNARDRWYPTWNVNSTMFIDFIRVYGV
;
A
#
# COMPACT_ATOMS: atom_id res chain seq x y z
N MET A 1 34.20 -17.43 -83.72
CA MET A 1 34.84 -18.55 -83.00
C MET A 1 35.27 -18.03 -81.64
N HIS A 2 34.49 -18.29 -80.58
CA HIS A 2 34.97 -18.57 -79.22
C HIS A 2 33.79 -19.03 -78.36
N ILE A 3 34.00 -20.18 -77.74
CA ILE A 3 33.07 -21.05 -77.03
C ILE A 3 33.01 -20.60 -75.56
N PHE A 4 31.81 -20.52 -74.99
CA PHE A 4 31.62 -20.52 -73.53
C PHE A 4 30.78 -21.75 -73.13
N LEU A 5 31.36 -22.56 -72.23
CA LEU A 5 30.74 -23.73 -71.61
C LEU A 5 29.71 -23.28 -70.55
N ILE A 6 28.49 -23.81 -70.65
CA ILE A 6 27.43 -23.73 -69.64
C ILE A 6 27.36 -25.10 -68.96
N VAL A 7 27.47 -25.14 -67.64
CA VAL A 7 27.21 -26.34 -66.83
C VAL A 7 25.80 -26.24 -66.27
N GLY A 8 24.94 -27.19 -66.66
CA GLY A 8 23.55 -27.29 -66.24
C GLY A 8 23.37 -27.98 -64.89
N SER A 9 22.41 -27.47 -64.10
CA SER A 9 21.93 -28.10 -62.87
C SER A 9 20.64 -28.86 -63.15
N LEU A 10 20.60 -30.15 -62.76
CA LEU A 10 19.38 -30.95 -62.74
C LEU A 10 18.41 -30.44 -61.65
N PHE A 11 17.18 -30.11 -62.03
CA PHE A 11 16.04 -30.03 -61.12
C PHE A 11 15.10 -31.20 -61.41
N SER A 12 14.97 -32.13 -60.45
CA SER A 12 13.95 -33.16 -60.47
C SER A 12 12.60 -32.58 -60.05
N VAL A 13 11.62 -32.74 -60.93
CA VAL A 13 10.20 -32.45 -60.69
C VAL A 13 9.61 -33.62 -59.89
N LEU A 14 9.05 -33.33 -58.72
CA LEU A 14 8.14 -34.24 -58.02
C LEU A 14 6.76 -33.58 -57.96
N HIS A 15 5.77 -34.30 -58.49
CA HIS A 15 4.35 -33.96 -58.47
C HIS A 15 3.86 -33.79 -57.02
N PHE A 16 3.37 -32.59 -56.69
CA PHE A 16 2.44 -32.43 -55.57
C PHE A 16 1.01 -32.60 -56.10
N SER A 17 0.39 -33.70 -55.67
CA SER A 17 -1.05 -33.90 -55.67
C SER A 17 -1.71 -32.74 -54.91
N ASP A 18 -2.71 -32.13 -55.54
CA ASP A 18 -3.50 -31.03 -55.00
C ASP A 18 -4.36 -31.56 -53.84
N GLY A 19 -3.78 -31.55 -52.64
CA GLY A 19 -4.50 -31.83 -51.40
C GLY A 19 -5.27 -30.58 -50.98
N ASP A 20 -6.60 -30.66 -51.02
CA ASP A 20 -7.53 -29.67 -50.48
C ASP A 20 -7.01 -29.07 -49.16
N PRO A 21 -6.72 -27.76 -49.07
CA PRO A 21 -6.18 -27.14 -47.87
C PRO A 21 -7.18 -27.12 -46.70
N ARG A 22 -8.39 -27.66 -46.87
CA ARG A 22 -9.43 -27.79 -45.84
C ARG A 22 -9.33 -29.04 -44.96
N LYS A 23 -8.22 -29.78 -44.98
CA LYS A 23 -7.89 -30.79 -43.96
C LYS A 23 -6.56 -30.50 -43.26
N SER A 24 -6.39 -29.31 -42.68
CA SER A 24 -5.51 -29.18 -41.51
C SER A 24 -6.36 -29.36 -40.25
N GLY A 25 -6.00 -30.34 -39.41
CA GLY A 25 -6.74 -30.64 -38.19
C GLY A 25 -6.85 -29.39 -37.31
N ARG A 26 -8.07 -29.04 -36.89
CA ARG A 26 -8.34 -27.91 -35.97
C ARG A 26 -7.44 -28.05 -34.74
N TYR A 27 -6.61 -27.04 -34.46
CA TYR A 27 -5.69 -27.05 -33.33
C TYR A 27 -6.44 -27.37 -32.04
N GLN A 28 -6.02 -28.44 -31.35
CA GLN A 28 -6.55 -28.83 -30.05
C GLN A 28 -5.59 -28.31 -28.96
N PRO A 29 -6.03 -27.37 -28.12
CA PRO A 29 -5.15 -26.83 -27.09
C PRO A 29 -4.78 -27.92 -26.07
N PRO A 30 -3.53 -28.00 -25.59
CA PRO A 30 -3.10 -29.01 -24.63
C PRO A 30 -3.83 -28.89 -23.30
N LYS A 31 -4.10 -30.04 -22.66
CA LYS A 31 -4.59 -30.07 -21.27
C LYS A 31 -3.43 -29.76 -20.30
N PRO A 32 -3.67 -28.96 -19.25
CA PRO A 32 -2.67 -28.70 -18.22
C PRO A 32 -2.36 -29.97 -17.42
N ARG A 33 -1.12 -30.08 -16.95
CA ARG A 33 -0.66 -31.11 -16.02
C ARG A 33 -0.39 -30.48 -14.65
N PHE A 34 -0.57 -31.26 -13.60
CA PHE A 34 -0.53 -30.82 -12.21
C PHE A 34 0.53 -31.60 -11.43
N GLU A 35 1.30 -30.89 -10.60
CA GLU A 35 2.25 -31.48 -9.64
C GLU A 35 2.01 -30.83 -8.28
N ILE A 36 1.69 -31.65 -7.27
CA ILE A 36 1.31 -31.19 -5.95
C ILE A 36 2.37 -31.68 -4.96
N PHE A 37 2.77 -30.84 -4.02
CA PHE A 37 3.91 -31.08 -3.14
C PHE A 37 3.53 -31.09 -1.65
N ASP A 38 4.23 -31.93 -0.89
CA ASP A 38 4.19 -32.04 0.57
C ASP A 38 5.40 -31.28 1.17
N PRO A 39 5.21 -30.38 2.17
CA PRO A 39 3.95 -30.06 2.87
C PRO A 39 2.99 -29.11 2.14
N GLN A 40 3.47 -28.40 1.11
CA GLN A 40 2.67 -27.47 0.32
C GLN A 40 3.34 -27.18 -1.03
N GLY A 41 2.51 -26.86 -2.02
CA GLY A 41 2.93 -26.42 -3.34
C GLY A 41 2.07 -27.03 -4.45
N LEU A 42 1.76 -26.21 -5.46
CA LEU A 42 1.05 -26.57 -6.67
C LEU A 42 1.81 -26.01 -7.87
N ILE A 43 2.12 -26.88 -8.83
CA ILE A 43 2.61 -26.48 -10.15
C ILE A 43 1.61 -26.95 -11.19
N VAL A 44 1.21 -26.04 -12.09
CA VAL A 44 0.38 -26.36 -13.24
C VAL A 44 1.09 -25.96 -14.52
N TRP A 45 1.17 -26.85 -15.50
CA TRP A 45 1.95 -26.57 -16.70
C TRP A 45 1.43 -27.19 -17.97
N ILE A 46 1.81 -26.57 -19.10
CA ILE A 46 1.73 -27.15 -20.44
C ILE A 46 3.12 -27.09 -21.11
N ASN A 47 3.39 -28.00 -22.05
CA ASN A 47 4.58 -27.89 -22.87
C ASN A 47 4.51 -26.65 -23.76
N ALA A 48 5.66 -26.01 -23.97
CA ALA A 48 5.77 -24.96 -24.95
C ALA A 48 5.58 -25.54 -26.36
N ASP A 49 4.78 -24.83 -27.16
CA ASP A 49 4.59 -25.06 -28.60
C ASP A 49 4.98 -23.74 -29.29
N PRO A 50 5.72 -23.76 -30.41
CA PRO A 50 6.21 -22.54 -31.07
C PRO A 50 5.13 -21.54 -31.44
N GLY A 51 3.89 -22.00 -31.64
CA GLY A 51 2.78 -21.10 -31.93
C GLY A 51 2.17 -20.45 -30.69
N ILE A 52 2.32 -21.03 -29.50
CA ILE A 52 1.71 -20.49 -28.27
C ILE A 52 2.50 -19.27 -27.80
N SER A 53 1.83 -18.13 -27.64
CA SER A 53 2.39 -16.90 -27.08
C SER A 53 1.99 -16.67 -25.62
N SER A 54 0.90 -17.30 -25.15
CA SER A 54 0.55 -17.29 -23.74
C SER A 54 -0.36 -18.46 -23.33
N PHE A 55 -0.24 -18.83 -22.06
CA PHE A 55 -1.06 -19.80 -21.36
C PHE A 55 -1.65 -19.16 -20.11
N THR A 56 -2.96 -18.99 -20.05
CA THR A 56 -3.67 -18.54 -18.86
C THR A 56 -4.27 -19.74 -18.15
N PHE A 57 -3.95 -19.89 -16.87
CA PHE A 57 -4.56 -20.88 -15.98
C PHE A 57 -5.50 -20.17 -15.02
N HIS A 58 -6.73 -20.66 -14.93
CA HIS A 58 -7.68 -20.33 -13.87
C HIS A 58 -8.06 -21.61 -13.14
N GLY A 59 -8.09 -21.58 -11.81
CA GLY A 59 -8.43 -22.73 -10.99
C GLY A 59 -9.23 -22.36 -9.75
N LYS A 60 -10.13 -23.25 -9.33
CA LYS A 60 -10.89 -23.21 -8.09
C LYS A 60 -10.74 -24.52 -7.33
N LEU A 61 -10.50 -24.42 -6.03
CA LEU A 61 -10.44 -25.57 -5.15
C LEU A 61 -11.85 -25.97 -4.71
N ASN A 62 -12.23 -27.22 -4.92
CA ASN A 62 -13.48 -27.86 -4.49
C ASN A 62 -14.77 -27.15 -4.92
N GLN A 63 -14.69 -26.27 -5.93
CA GLN A 63 -15.82 -25.47 -6.41
C GLN A 63 -15.79 -25.36 -7.94
N GLN A 64 -16.91 -25.68 -8.60
CA GLN A 64 -17.05 -25.50 -10.05
C GLN A 64 -17.22 -24.02 -10.44
N PHE A 65 -16.82 -23.68 -11.66
CA PHE A 65 -17.13 -22.36 -12.24
C PHE A 65 -18.61 -22.30 -12.61
N VAL A 66 -19.34 -21.34 -12.04
CA VAL A 66 -20.78 -21.13 -12.31
C VAL A 66 -21.01 -20.04 -13.36
N GLN A 67 -20.10 -19.06 -13.44
CA GLN A 67 -20.19 -17.91 -14.36
C GLN A 67 -18.96 -17.81 -15.27
N TYR A 68 -19.15 -17.31 -16.49
CA TYR A 68 -18.10 -17.25 -17.51
C TYR A 68 -16.94 -16.29 -17.18
N TYR A 69 -17.14 -15.27 -16.34
CA TYR A 69 -16.09 -14.29 -15.99
C TYR A 69 -15.34 -14.63 -14.70
N ASP A 70 -15.80 -15.63 -13.97
CA ASP A 70 -15.28 -16.02 -12.65
C ASP A 70 -13.84 -16.52 -12.72
N VAL A 71 -12.89 -15.79 -12.14
CA VAL A 71 -11.45 -16.05 -12.30
C VAL A 71 -10.89 -17.13 -11.38
N GLY A 72 -11.61 -17.51 -10.31
CA GLY A 72 -11.17 -18.53 -9.35
C GLY A 72 -10.06 -18.10 -8.38
N GLN A 73 -9.67 -19.01 -7.48
CA GLN A 73 -8.61 -18.81 -6.49
C GLN A 73 -7.24 -18.63 -7.16
N TRP A 74 -6.99 -19.37 -8.23
CA TRP A 74 -5.78 -19.26 -9.03
C TRP A 74 -6.13 -18.62 -10.37
N ALA A 75 -5.47 -17.53 -10.74
CA ALA A 75 -5.69 -16.87 -12.02
C ALA A 75 -4.41 -16.18 -12.47
N GLN A 76 -3.74 -16.72 -13.50
CA GLN A 76 -2.49 -16.15 -13.99
C GLN A 76 -2.33 -16.40 -15.49
N THR A 77 -1.84 -15.38 -16.21
CA THR A 77 -1.37 -15.52 -17.59
C THR A 77 0.15 -15.67 -17.59
N ILE A 78 0.63 -16.76 -18.18
CA ILE A 78 2.04 -17.10 -18.32
C ILE A 78 2.44 -16.89 -19.78
N SER A 79 3.32 -15.93 -20.03
CA SER A 79 3.87 -15.63 -21.36
C SER A 79 5.36 -15.97 -21.50
N LYS A 80 6.03 -16.34 -20.40
CA LYS A 80 7.44 -16.74 -20.40
C LYS A 80 7.57 -18.25 -20.29
N ILE A 81 8.37 -18.84 -21.16
CA ILE A 81 8.71 -20.26 -21.13
C ILE A 81 9.89 -20.47 -20.18
N LYS A 82 9.78 -21.44 -19.27
CA LYS A 82 10.88 -21.89 -18.42
C LYS A 82 11.05 -23.39 -18.60
N ASN A 83 12.26 -23.83 -18.95
CA ASN A 83 12.59 -25.23 -19.22
C ASN A 83 11.62 -25.92 -20.21
N GLY A 84 11.26 -25.22 -21.29
CA GLY A 84 10.36 -25.76 -22.33
C GLY A 84 8.88 -25.84 -21.92
N ARG A 85 8.47 -25.22 -20.81
CA ARG A 85 7.09 -25.24 -20.31
C ARG A 85 6.58 -23.84 -19.98
N TYR A 86 5.27 -23.65 -20.12
CA TYR A 86 4.54 -22.58 -19.47
C TYR A 86 4.13 -23.07 -18.08
N LEU A 87 4.63 -22.43 -17.03
CA LEU A 87 4.48 -22.89 -15.64
C LEU A 87 3.74 -21.85 -14.79
N PHE A 88 2.60 -22.26 -14.26
CA PHE A 88 1.98 -21.68 -13.09
C PHE A 88 2.58 -22.34 -11.84
N ILE A 89 2.96 -21.55 -10.84
CA ILE A 89 3.56 -22.05 -9.59
C ILE A 89 2.93 -21.29 -8.43
N ASP A 90 2.33 -22.02 -7.50
CA ASP A 90 1.91 -21.54 -6.19
C ASP A 90 2.66 -22.37 -5.14
N ARG A 91 3.54 -21.73 -4.36
CA ARG A 91 4.34 -22.41 -3.33
C ARG A 91 3.62 -22.53 -1.99
N GLU A 92 2.47 -21.90 -1.86
CA GLU A 92 1.70 -21.80 -0.61
C GLU A 92 0.42 -22.63 -0.65
N ALA A 93 0.05 -23.15 -1.82
CA ALA A 93 -1.07 -24.08 -1.98
C ALA A 93 -0.93 -25.32 -1.08
N LYS A 94 -1.75 -25.39 -0.03
CA LYS A 94 -1.88 -26.55 0.86
C LYS A 94 -3.01 -27.44 0.37
N LEU A 95 -2.67 -28.42 -0.44
CA LEU A 95 -3.62 -29.37 -1.03
C LEU A 95 -3.48 -30.74 -0.37
N VAL A 96 -4.60 -31.40 -0.13
CA VAL A 96 -4.63 -32.75 0.45
C VAL A 96 -5.25 -33.76 -0.52
N PRO A 97 -4.93 -35.07 -0.41
CA PRO A 97 -5.60 -36.09 -1.20
C PRO A 97 -7.13 -36.01 -1.06
N GLY A 98 -7.85 -36.02 -2.18
CA GLY A 98 -9.29 -35.82 -2.25
C GLY A 98 -9.73 -34.43 -2.71
N ASP A 99 -8.88 -33.41 -2.58
CA ASP A 99 -9.15 -32.07 -3.12
C ASP A 99 -9.29 -32.11 -4.65
N THR A 100 -10.25 -31.36 -5.19
CA THR A 100 -10.50 -31.25 -6.62
C THR A 100 -10.31 -29.82 -7.10
N ILE A 101 -9.36 -29.62 -8.01
CA ILE A 101 -9.13 -28.36 -8.71
C ILE A 101 -9.99 -28.35 -9.98
N TYR A 102 -11.04 -27.55 -9.98
CA TYR A 102 -11.76 -27.22 -11.21
C TYR A 102 -11.00 -26.12 -11.93
N TYR A 103 -10.72 -26.29 -13.22
CA TYR A 103 -9.90 -25.35 -13.97
C TYR A 103 -10.49 -24.98 -15.32
N ARG A 104 -10.06 -23.83 -15.83
CA ARG A 104 -10.23 -23.40 -17.22
C ARG A 104 -8.93 -22.80 -17.71
N THR A 105 -8.57 -23.06 -18.97
CA THR A 105 -7.36 -22.49 -19.56
C THR A 105 -7.65 -21.73 -20.83
N VAL A 106 -6.94 -20.61 -21.01
CA VAL A 106 -6.95 -19.83 -22.25
C VAL A 106 -5.56 -19.89 -22.86
N ILE A 107 -5.49 -20.28 -24.14
CA ILE A 107 -4.22 -20.36 -24.87
C ILE A 107 -4.29 -19.40 -26.04
N VAL A 108 -3.33 -18.50 -26.15
CA VAL A 108 -3.17 -17.66 -27.35
C VAL A 108 -2.09 -18.30 -28.21
N ARG A 109 -2.44 -18.69 -29.42
CA ARG A 109 -1.53 -19.28 -30.40
C ARG A 109 -1.65 -18.59 -31.75
N ASN A 110 -0.53 -18.13 -32.30
CA ASN A 110 -0.46 -17.37 -33.56
C ASN A 110 -1.48 -16.21 -33.62
N GLY A 111 -1.66 -15.50 -32.50
CA GLY A 111 -2.63 -14.40 -32.38
C GLY A 111 -4.09 -14.82 -32.22
N GLN A 112 -4.41 -16.12 -32.29
CA GLN A 112 -5.76 -16.64 -32.07
C GLN A 112 -5.94 -17.17 -30.63
N THR A 113 -7.05 -16.80 -30.01
CA THR A 113 -7.38 -17.19 -28.63
C THR A 113 -8.28 -18.42 -28.58
N TYR A 114 -7.85 -19.46 -27.88
CA TYR A 114 -8.58 -20.70 -27.63
C TYR A 114 -9.01 -20.75 -26.16
N ARG A 115 -10.33 -20.76 -25.90
CA ARG A 115 -10.91 -20.61 -24.54
C ARG A 115 -11.56 -21.88 -23.98
N THR A 116 -11.43 -23.02 -24.64
CA THR A 116 -12.35 -24.16 -24.48
C THR A 116 -11.89 -25.27 -23.52
N ASN A 117 -10.75 -25.13 -22.85
CA ASN A 117 -10.21 -26.19 -22.00
C ASN A 117 -10.64 -26.00 -20.53
N ALA A 118 -11.88 -26.36 -20.22
CA ALA A 118 -12.36 -26.52 -18.85
C ALA A 118 -12.27 -27.99 -18.41
N GLY A 119 -11.99 -28.24 -17.14
CA GLY A 119 -11.88 -29.59 -16.59
C GLY A 119 -11.74 -29.60 -15.08
N SER A 120 -11.47 -30.78 -14.52
CA SER A 120 -11.15 -30.94 -13.10
C SER A 120 -9.94 -31.86 -12.93
N PHE A 121 -9.21 -31.65 -11.84
CA PHE A 121 -8.10 -32.49 -11.41
C PHE A 121 -8.28 -32.81 -9.93
N THR A 122 -8.39 -34.09 -9.57
CA THR A 122 -8.48 -34.53 -8.17
C THR A 122 -7.11 -34.99 -7.68
N VAL A 123 -6.67 -34.44 -6.56
CA VAL A 123 -5.39 -34.76 -5.93
C VAL A 123 -5.45 -36.20 -5.40
N GLN A 124 -4.58 -37.06 -5.92
CA GLN A 124 -4.47 -38.45 -5.45
C GLN A 124 -3.26 -38.64 -4.53
N GLU A 125 -2.12 -38.04 -4.86
CA GLU A 125 -0.86 -38.20 -4.16
C GLU A 125 -0.05 -36.89 -4.14
N LEU A 126 0.79 -36.70 -3.11
CA LEU A 126 1.65 -35.54 -2.90
C LEU A 126 3.12 -35.92 -3.13
N ARG A 127 3.89 -35.04 -3.78
CA ARG A 127 5.32 -35.21 -4.04
C ARG A 127 6.17 -34.58 -2.92
N PRO A 128 7.26 -35.22 -2.44
CA PRO A 128 8.16 -34.57 -1.48
C PRO A 128 8.79 -33.30 -2.08
N ALA A 129 8.74 -32.17 -1.37
CA ALA A 129 9.45 -30.95 -1.77
C ALA A 129 10.97 -31.12 -1.60
N ALA A 130 11.76 -30.82 -2.64
CA ALA A 130 13.22 -30.90 -2.56
C ALA A 130 13.82 -29.81 -1.65
N THR A 131 14.53 -30.20 -0.59
CA THR A 131 15.17 -29.32 0.40
C THR A 131 16.47 -28.71 -0.16
N GLN A 132 16.65 -27.38 -0.05
CA GLN A 132 17.93 -26.71 -0.33
C GLN A 132 18.83 -26.75 0.91
N SER A 133 20.10 -27.16 0.74
CA SER A 133 21.11 -27.24 1.82
C SER A 133 21.71 -25.86 2.16
N PRO A 134 22.12 -25.59 3.42
CA PRO A 134 22.76 -24.32 3.80
C PRO A 134 24.26 -24.30 3.50
N MET A 135 24.79 -23.16 3.02
CA MET A 135 26.24 -22.89 2.92
C MET A 135 26.79 -22.21 4.20
N PRO A 136 28.11 -22.31 4.50
CA PRO A 136 28.67 -22.01 5.81
C PRO A 136 29.13 -20.54 6.00
N ALA A 137 29.00 -20.07 7.24
CA ALA A 137 29.46 -18.77 7.71
C ALA A 137 30.99 -18.73 7.89
N SER A 138 31.63 -17.71 7.33
CA SER A 138 33.04 -17.36 7.61
C SER A 138 33.08 -16.37 8.76
N GLY A 139 33.80 -16.74 9.83
CA GLY A 139 33.83 -16.01 11.09
C GLY A 139 34.89 -14.92 11.20
N ILE A 140 34.64 -13.98 12.11
CA ILE A 140 35.63 -13.13 12.76
C ILE A 140 35.22 -13.00 14.25
N ALA A 141 36.17 -13.27 15.15
CA ALA A 141 36.02 -13.32 16.60
C ALA A 141 36.01 -11.92 17.27
N PRO A 142 35.47 -11.77 18.50
CA PRO A 142 35.39 -10.50 19.21
C PRO A 142 36.64 -10.23 20.08
N ARG A 143 37.01 -8.95 20.24
CA ARG A 143 37.93 -8.49 21.29
C ARG A 143 37.25 -7.44 22.16
N SER A 144 37.29 -7.69 23.47
CA SER A 144 37.00 -6.74 24.55
C SER A 144 38.18 -5.78 24.76
N ALA A 145 37.92 -4.57 25.29
CA ALA A 145 38.66 -3.97 26.42
C ALA A 145 38.27 -2.49 26.68
N THR A 146 37.69 -2.28 27.87
CA THR A 146 37.96 -1.26 28.91
C THR A 146 37.67 0.23 28.77
N SER A 147 37.05 0.71 29.85
CA SER A 147 36.73 2.06 30.33
C SER A 147 37.92 2.86 30.89
N GLY A 148 37.86 4.20 30.79
CA GLY A 148 38.59 5.15 31.65
C GLY A 148 38.73 6.57 31.07
N PRO A 149 38.79 7.65 31.88
CA PRO A 149 37.95 8.85 31.72
C PRO A 149 38.66 10.23 31.63
N PHE A 150 37.82 11.27 31.43
CA PHE A 150 37.97 12.73 31.67
C PHE A 150 38.41 13.64 30.50
N PRO A 151 38.20 14.98 30.58
CA PRO A 151 36.96 15.72 30.89
C PRO A 151 36.73 16.90 29.90
N TYR A 152 35.54 17.51 29.85
CA TYR A 152 35.42 18.90 29.36
C TYR A 152 34.51 19.72 30.28
N GLU A 153 35.05 20.86 30.67
CA GLU A 153 34.52 21.83 31.61
C GLU A 153 33.28 22.56 31.13
N ALA A 154 32.45 22.93 32.11
CA ALA A 154 31.29 23.77 31.99
C ALA A 154 31.67 25.26 32.04
N SER A 155 30.93 26.08 31.29
CA SER A 155 30.75 27.49 31.60
C SER A 155 29.34 27.93 31.21
N ALA A 156 28.58 28.38 32.20
CA ALA A 156 27.30 29.09 32.12
C ALA A 156 27.39 30.27 33.12
N PRO A 157 26.39 31.16 33.27
CA PRO A 157 25.26 31.53 32.41
C PRO A 157 25.17 33.06 32.20
N ASN A 158 24.17 33.53 31.45
CA ASN A 158 23.59 34.84 31.75
C ASN A 158 22.06 34.79 31.60
N GLU A 159 21.37 35.02 32.71
CA GLU A 159 19.92 35.07 32.84
C GLU A 159 19.38 36.42 32.35
N ARG A 160 18.24 36.40 31.64
CA ARG A 160 17.23 37.44 31.78
C ARG A 160 15.82 36.85 31.70
N ARG A 161 15.09 37.12 32.78
CA ARG A 161 13.79 36.62 33.21
C ARG A 161 12.63 37.44 32.64
N THR A 162 11.58 36.76 32.15
CA THR A 162 10.16 37.16 32.28
C THR A 162 9.29 35.90 32.22
N LYS A 163 8.85 35.39 33.37
CA LYS A 163 7.47 35.42 33.92
C LYS A 163 6.49 34.42 33.29
N ASP A 164 6.33 33.30 34.00
CA ASP A 164 5.09 32.60 34.37
C ASP A 164 3.96 32.52 33.35
N VAL A 165 3.92 31.38 32.64
CA VAL A 165 2.67 30.66 32.37
C VAL A 165 2.86 29.26 32.94
N ARG A 166 2.08 28.94 33.97
CA ARG A 166 2.03 27.63 34.63
C ARG A 166 1.60 26.59 33.61
N SER A 167 2.57 25.92 32.98
CA SER A 167 2.34 24.78 32.10
C SER A 167 2.10 23.55 32.96
N THR A 168 0.97 22.88 32.72
CA THR A 168 0.61 21.59 33.31
C THR A 168 1.48 20.50 32.67
N ALA A 169 2.78 20.54 32.91
CA ALA A 169 3.70 19.46 32.61
C ALA A 169 3.80 18.58 33.86
N THR A 170 2.86 17.66 34.02
CA THR A 170 2.88 16.64 35.08
C THR A 170 2.45 15.27 34.54
N GLN A 171 2.95 14.90 33.35
CA GLN A 171 2.81 13.53 32.83
C GLN A 171 4.14 12.85 32.49
N THR A 172 5.28 13.52 32.63
CA THR A 172 6.61 12.88 32.50
C THR A 172 7.03 12.16 33.78
N ASP A 173 6.62 12.64 34.96
CA ASP A 173 7.02 12.04 36.25
C ASP A 173 6.26 10.73 36.55
N ASP A 174 5.05 10.56 35.97
CA ASP A 174 4.27 9.32 36.07
C ASP A 174 4.82 8.18 35.18
N TYR A 175 5.68 8.51 34.20
CA TYR A 175 6.26 7.55 33.26
C TYR A 175 7.46 6.80 33.87
N GLU A 176 8.36 7.52 34.56
CA GLU A 176 9.53 6.91 35.21
C GLU A 176 9.14 6.06 36.44
N ASP A 177 8.05 6.39 37.13
CA ASP A 177 7.60 5.62 38.29
C ASP A 177 6.82 4.34 37.89
N ARG A 178 6.22 4.31 36.70
CA ARG A 178 5.54 3.11 36.15
C ARG A 178 6.51 2.08 35.59
N ALA A 179 7.65 2.50 35.03
CA ALA A 179 8.69 1.60 34.53
C ALA A 179 9.34 0.73 35.62
N LYS A 180 9.20 1.10 36.91
CA LYS A 180 9.70 0.33 38.06
C LYS A 180 8.73 -0.73 38.59
N LYS A 181 7.47 -0.75 38.14
CA LYS A 181 6.52 -1.84 38.43
C LYS A 181 6.47 -2.75 37.22
N GLY A 182 6.64 -4.06 37.41
CA GLY A 182 6.59 -5.04 36.32
C GLY A 182 5.36 -4.88 35.42
N CYS A 183 5.46 -5.40 34.19
CA CYS A 183 4.47 -5.25 33.10
C CYS A 183 3.02 -5.22 33.61
N VAL A 184 2.41 -4.04 33.61
CA VAL A 184 0.97 -3.89 33.82
C VAL A 184 0.29 -4.46 32.57
N ASN A 185 -0.70 -5.33 32.74
CA ASN A 185 -1.41 -5.97 31.63
C ASN A 185 -2.00 -4.92 30.68
N GLY A 186 -1.34 -4.68 29.55
CA GLY A 186 -1.81 -3.84 28.46
C GLY A 186 -2.74 -4.59 27.49
N PHE A 187 -3.59 -3.84 26.81
CA PHE A 187 -4.37 -4.32 25.68
C PHE A 187 -3.48 -4.48 24.44
N SER A 188 -2.44 -3.66 24.33
CA SER A 188 -1.56 -3.60 23.17
C SER A 188 -0.93 -4.94 22.79
N THR A 189 -0.80 -5.14 21.48
CA THR A 189 0.04 -6.18 20.90
C THR A 189 0.89 -5.61 19.78
N VAL A 190 2.14 -6.07 19.66
CA VAL A 190 3.07 -5.73 18.57
C VAL A 190 3.48 -7.01 17.86
N ASN A 191 3.27 -7.08 16.54
CA ASN A 191 3.58 -8.26 15.73
C ASN A 191 3.02 -9.56 16.37
N GLY A 192 1.79 -9.51 16.87
CA GLY A 192 1.10 -10.60 17.60
C GLY A 192 1.55 -10.87 19.05
N ARG A 193 2.52 -10.13 19.60
CA ARG A 193 3.03 -10.32 20.97
C ARG A 193 2.45 -9.29 21.92
N LYS A 194 2.12 -9.69 23.15
CA LYS A 194 1.59 -8.79 24.18
C LYS A 194 2.62 -7.74 24.59
N ALA A 195 2.12 -6.53 24.81
CA ALA A 195 2.87 -5.35 25.21
C ALA A 195 2.36 -4.80 26.54
N CYS A 196 3.24 -4.16 27.30
CA CYS A 196 2.93 -3.54 28.58
C CYS A 196 2.31 -2.16 28.39
N ASP A 197 1.40 -1.78 29.29
CA ASP A 197 0.89 -0.40 29.34
C ASP A 197 2.05 0.59 29.55
N GLY A 198 2.05 1.67 28.77
CA GLY A 198 3.04 2.75 28.84
C GLY A 198 4.40 2.46 28.20
N GLU A 199 4.71 1.23 27.77
CA GLU A 199 6.01 0.97 27.14
C GLU A 199 6.11 1.57 25.73
N ILE A 200 7.30 1.99 25.30
CA ILE A 200 7.53 2.44 23.91
C ILE A 200 7.55 1.20 23.00
N LEU A 201 6.58 1.13 22.08
CA LEU A 201 6.44 0.07 21.10
C LEU A 201 7.20 0.36 19.80
N PHE A 202 7.27 1.64 19.43
CA PHE A 202 7.95 2.11 18.24
C PHE A 202 8.33 3.58 18.40
N GLU A 203 9.51 3.96 17.92
CA GLU A 203 9.97 5.34 17.89
C GLU A 203 10.84 5.57 16.64
N ASP A 204 10.67 6.73 16.02
CA ASP A 204 11.64 7.30 15.09
C ASP A 204 11.72 8.81 15.32
N ASP A 205 12.93 9.32 15.56
CA ASP A 205 13.25 10.72 15.79
C ASP A 205 13.78 11.42 14.54
N PHE A 206 13.94 10.69 13.43
CA PHE A 206 14.42 11.18 12.15
C PHE A 206 15.76 11.95 12.19
N ASN A 207 16.57 11.74 13.23
CA ASN A 207 17.87 12.41 13.41
C ASN A 207 19.01 11.78 12.57
N GLY A 208 18.72 10.66 11.89
CA GLY A 208 19.65 9.99 11.01
C GLY A 208 20.06 10.82 9.78
N LYS A 209 21.13 10.39 9.10
CA LYS A 209 21.54 10.96 7.80
C LYS A 209 20.69 10.46 6.63
N ILE A 210 20.13 9.25 6.77
CA ILE A 210 19.28 8.58 5.79
C ILE A 210 18.10 7.93 6.54
N LEU A 211 16.98 7.73 5.85
CA LEU A 211 15.82 7.06 6.42
C LEU A 211 16.19 5.65 6.87
N ASN A 212 15.76 5.26 8.08
CA ASN A 212 15.98 3.91 8.57
C ASN A 212 15.07 2.92 7.84
N MET A 213 15.61 2.24 6.83
CA MET A 213 14.88 1.26 6.02
C MET A 213 14.55 -0.05 6.77
N GLN A 214 15.06 -0.24 8.00
CA GLN A 214 14.59 -1.32 8.87
C GLN A 214 13.24 -0.98 9.51
N ASN A 215 12.99 0.31 9.73
CA ASN A 215 11.72 0.82 10.24
C ASN A 215 10.73 1.06 9.11
N TRP A 216 11.18 1.60 7.98
CA TRP A 216 10.32 2.15 6.95
C TRP A 216 10.50 1.47 5.60
N ARG A 217 9.38 1.18 4.94
CA ARG A 217 9.29 0.90 3.51
C ARG A 217 8.87 2.18 2.80
N MET A 218 9.55 2.55 1.71
CA MET A 218 9.08 3.61 0.82
C MET A 218 8.06 3.04 -0.16
N GLU A 219 6.98 3.79 -0.41
CA GLU A 219 5.97 3.43 -1.39
C GLU A 219 6.36 3.92 -2.79
N ASN A 220 6.36 3.02 -3.75
CA ASN A 220 6.61 3.27 -5.18
C ASN A 220 5.40 2.78 -5.96
N ARG A 221 4.39 3.64 -6.10
CA ARG A 221 3.11 3.30 -6.75
C ARG A 221 2.30 4.55 -7.08
N PHE A 222 1.35 4.40 -7.98
CA PHE A 222 0.26 5.36 -8.14
C PHE A 222 -0.68 5.29 -6.93
N ALA A 223 -1.22 6.44 -6.52
CA ALA A 223 -2.43 6.45 -5.71
C ALA A 223 -3.59 5.81 -6.49
N SER A 224 -4.45 5.12 -5.76
CA SER A 224 -5.49 4.26 -6.32
C SER A 224 -6.70 4.20 -5.39
N ASP A 225 -7.62 3.28 -5.66
CA ASP A 225 -8.87 3.16 -4.94
C ASP A 225 -8.64 2.99 -3.42
N PRO A 226 -9.52 3.57 -2.58
CA PRO A 226 -10.74 4.28 -2.97
C PRO A 226 -10.50 5.78 -3.27
N ASP A 227 -9.52 6.42 -2.64
CA ASP A 227 -9.41 7.90 -2.66
C ASP A 227 -8.90 8.48 -3.98
N ASN A 228 -8.14 7.69 -4.76
CA ASN A 228 -7.54 8.07 -6.04
C ASN A 228 -6.92 9.48 -5.97
N GLU A 229 -6.04 9.70 -4.99
CA GLU A 229 -5.30 10.96 -4.92
C GLU A 229 -4.54 11.23 -6.22
N PHE A 230 -4.31 12.50 -6.53
CA PHE A 230 -3.70 12.92 -7.79
C PHE A 230 -2.17 12.86 -7.71
N VAL A 231 -1.65 11.83 -7.05
CA VAL A 231 -0.24 11.68 -6.73
C VAL A 231 0.35 10.36 -7.20
N VAL A 232 1.65 10.40 -7.41
CA VAL A 232 2.55 9.27 -7.60
C VAL A 232 3.49 9.25 -6.40
N TYR A 233 3.45 8.17 -5.62
CA TYR A 233 4.41 7.96 -4.53
C TYR A 233 5.69 7.37 -5.11
N ALA A 234 6.82 8.01 -4.83
CA ALA A 234 8.14 7.56 -5.26
C ALA A 234 9.25 7.97 -4.28
N ASP A 235 10.38 7.24 -4.30
CA ASP A 235 11.54 7.41 -3.42
C ASP A 235 12.53 8.52 -3.84
N PHE A 236 12.06 9.51 -4.56
CA PHE A 236 12.91 10.58 -5.07
C PHE A 236 13.36 11.55 -3.96
N LYS A 237 14.66 11.89 -3.94
CA LYS A 237 15.27 12.77 -2.94
C LYS A 237 14.67 14.18 -2.89
N GLU A 238 14.07 14.62 -3.99
CA GLU A 238 13.35 15.90 -4.05
C GLU A 238 12.02 15.86 -3.28
N ASN A 239 11.45 14.66 -3.13
CA ASN A 239 10.15 14.43 -2.50
C ASN A 239 10.25 13.90 -1.07
N ILE A 240 11.32 13.18 -0.73
CA ILE A 240 11.56 12.66 0.62
C ILE A 240 13.04 12.71 1.00
N LYS A 241 13.33 13.25 2.20
CA LYS A 241 14.67 13.27 2.78
C LYS A 241 14.63 13.52 4.28
N LEU A 242 15.71 13.16 4.97
CA LEU A 242 15.98 13.65 6.31
C LEU A 242 16.74 14.98 6.19
N GLN A 243 16.23 16.04 6.82
CA GLN A 243 16.85 17.36 6.81
C GLN A 243 16.64 18.05 8.16
N ASN A 244 17.74 18.52 8.76
CA ASN A 244 17.73 19.27 10.01
C ASN A 244 17.04 18.54 11.18
N GLY A 245 17.20 17.21 11.30
CA GLY A 245 16.55 16.41 12.35
C GLY A 245 15.06 16.13 12.09
N HIS A 246 14.59 16.27 10.85
CA HIS A 246 13.19 16.01 10.50
C HIS A 246 13.11 15.14 9.25
N LEU A 247 12.07 14.31 9.18
CA LEU A 247 11.59 13.77 7.91
C LEU A 247 10.84 14.87 7.16
N ALA A 248 11.34 15.20 5.97
CA ALA A 248 10.74 16.19 5.09
C ALA A 248 10.10 15.50 3.88
N ILE A 249 8.79 15.69 3.68
CA ILE A 249 8.04 15.19 2.52
C ILE A 249 7.46 16.37 1.74
N ARG A 250 7.81 16.47 0.45
CA ARG A 250 7.44 17.59 -0.42
C ARG A 250 6.77 17.11 -1.69
N PRO A 251 5.58 17.63 -2.04
CA PRO A 251 5.02 17.39 -3.37
C PRO A 251 5.70 18.27 -4.43
N THR A 252 5.97 17.71 -5.60
CA THR A 252 6.51 18.39 -6.78
C THR A 252 5.73 17.97 -8.03
N LEU A 253 5.96 18.61 -9.18
CA LEU A 253 5.28 18.19 -10.41
C LEU A 253 5.99 17.00 -11.06
N PHE A 254 5.21 16.05 -11.56
CA PHE A 254 5.72 14.91 -12.32
C PHE A 254 6.56 15.36 -13.53
N GLU A 255 6.07 16.37 -14.26
CA GLU A 255 6.75 16.88 -15.45
C GLU A 255 8.01 17.70 -15.15
N GLU A 256 8.19 18.21 -13.92
CA GLU A 256 9.47 18.84 -13.53
C GLU A 256 10.61 17.82 -13.51
N LYS A 257 10.31 16.57 -13.16
CA LYS A 257 11.30 15.49 -13.10
C LYS A 257 11.47 14.76 -14.42
N PHE A 258 10.36 14.43 -15.09
CA PHE A 258 10.37 13.58 -16.29
C PHE A 258 10.29 14.35 -17.61
N GLY A 259 10.06 15.66 -17.54
CA GLY A 259 9.98 16.56 -18.69
C GLY A 259 8.54 16.83 -19.16
N PRO A 260 8.33 17.92 -19.93
CA PRO A 260 7.01 18.33 -20.38
C PRO A 260 6.26 17.28 -21.20
N GLY A 261 4.95 17.17 -20.99
CA GLY A 261 4.05 16.26 -21.70
C GLY A 261 4.20 14.78 -21.34
N THR A 262 4.98 14.44 -20.31
CA THR A 262 5.12 13.06 -19.84
C THR A 262 3.90 12.54 -19.10
N THR A 263 3.06 13.43 -18.56
CA THR A 263 1.78 13.03 -17.92
C THR A 263 0.79 12.40 -18.90
N SER A 264 0.97 12.63 -20.20
CA SER A 264 0.11 12.09 -21.27
C SER A 264 0.65 10.79 -21.88
N LYS A 265 1.72 10.20 -21.32
CA LYS A 265 2.38 8.99 -21.82
C LYS A 265 2.14 7.80 -20.89
N GLN A 266 2.80 6.67 -21.16
CA GLN A 266 2.81 5.54 -20.24
C GLN A 266 3.91 5.71 -19.18
N TYR A 267 3.62 5.32 -17.94
CA TYR A 267 4.62 5.15 -16.88
C TYR A 267 4.39 3.82 -16.16
N ARG A 268 5.50 3.15 -15.84
CA ARG A 268 5.52 1.82 -15.22
C ARG A 268 6.56 1.79 -14.12
N PHE A 269 6.12 1.53 -12.90
CA PHE A 269 6.98 1.01 -11.84
C PHE A 269 7.28 -0.45 -12.20
N ALA A 270 8.54 -0.75 -12.48
CA ALA A 270 8.97 -2.09 -12.89
C ALA A 270 8.91 -3.07 -11.70
N GLU A 271 10.05 -3.60 -11.26
CA GLU A 271 10.11 -4.49 -10.10
C GLU A 271 9.98 -3.73 -8.77
N GLU A 272 10.14 -2.41 -8.80
CA GLU A 272 10.10 -1.51 -7.65
C GLU A 272 8.69 -1.20 -7.16
N CYS A 273 7.65 -1.61 -7.89
CA CYS A 273 6.28 -1.28 -7.51
C CYS A 273 5.90 -1.91 -6.16
N THR A 274 5.41 -1.09 -5.23
CA THR A 274 4.94 -1.55 -3.91
C THR A 274 3.44 -1.83 -3.85
N GLY A 275 2.69 -1.45 -4.89
CA GLY A 275 1.26 -1.74 -5.02
C GLY A 275 0.97 -3.13 -5.61
N HIS A 276 -0.30 -3.37 -5.96
CA HIS A 276 -0.70 -4.64 -6.57
C HIS A 276 -0.08 -4.79 -7.97
N ARG A 277 0.72 -5.84 -8.16
CA ARG A 277 1.43 -6.05 -9.44
C ARG A 277 0.46 -6.14 -10.61
N SER A 278 0.86 -5.55 -11.74
CA SER A 278 0.06 -5.49 -12.97
C SER A 278 -1.31 -4.80 -12.81
N SER A 279 -1.50 -3.98 -11.77
CA SER A 279 -2.67 -3.11 -11.60
C SER A 279 -2.36 -1.65 -11.95
N ARG A 280 -3.37 -0.79 -11.79
CA ARG A 280 -3.26 0.68 -11.88
C ARG A 280 -2.31 1.29 -10.85
N ASP A 281 -1.91 0.53 -9.83
CA ASP A 281 -0.91 0.95 -8.83
C ASP A 281 0.50 0.96 -9.42
N CYS A 282 0.77 0.13 -10.42
CA CYS A 282 2.12 -0.05 -10.97
C CYS A 282 2.25 0.46 -12.41
N ILE A 283 1.14 0.51 -13.15
CA ILE A 283 1.13 0.84 -14.58
C ILE A 283 0.00 1.83 -14.84
N ARG A 284 0.34 2.96 -15.45
CA ARG A 284 -0.65 3.86 -16.06
C ARG A 284 -0.31 4.00 -17.52
N ASP A 285 -1.28 3.70 -18.38
CA ASP A 285 -1.17 3.84 -19.82
C ASP A 285 -2.35 4.68 -20.31
N THR A 286 -2.07 5.94 -20.62
CA THR A 286 -3.09 6.91 -21.05
C THR A 286 -3.85 6.47 -22.32
N LYS A 287 -3.29 5.56 -23.12
CA LYS A 287 -3.99 4.99 -24.29
C LYS A 287 -5.08 4.00 -23.91
N ILE A 288 -4.98 3.40 -22.71
CA ILE A 288 -5.90 2.38 -22.19
C ILE A 288 -6.83 3.01 -21.15
N ASP A 289 -6.27 3.82 -20.26
CA ASP A 289 -6.97 4.33 -19.08
C ASP A 289 -7.89 5.53 -19.39
N PHE A 290 -7.77 6.14 -20.59
CA PHE A 290 -8.43 7.40 -20.98
C PHE A 290 -8.26 8.55 -19.96
N ASP A 291 -7.23 8.42 -19.12
CA ASP A 291 -6.88 9.28 -18.01
C ASP A 291 -5.40 9.70 -18.18
N MET A 292 -4.93 10.65 -17.38
CA MET A 292 -3.51 11.03 -17.36
C MET A 292 -2.77 10.38 -16.21
N ILE A 293 -1.44 10.31 -16.32
CA ILE A 293 -0.61 10.04 -15.15
C ILE A 293 -0.87 11.14 -14.12
N PRO A 294 -1.12 10.80 -12.84
CA PRO A 294 -1.28 11.79 -11.78
C PRO A 294 -0.11 12.81 -11.80
N PRO A 295 -0.40 14.12 -11.83
CA PRO A 295 0.60 15.13 -12.18
C PRO A 295 1.53 15.51 -11.02
N VAL A 296 1.35 14.93 -9.83
CA VAL A 296 2.12 15.27 -8.63
C VAL A 296 2.98 14.09 -8.21
N LEU A 297 4.27 14.32 -8.01
CA LEU A 297 5.17 13.41 -7.32
C LEU A 297 5.19 13.76 -5.84
N THR A 298 5.14 12.75 -4.98
CA THR A 298 5.23 12.88 -3.52
C THR A 298 5.80 11.60 -2.93
N ALA A 299 5.85 11.48 -1.61
CA ALA A 299 6.28 10.25 -0.96
C ALA A 299 5.28 9.80 0.11
N GLN A 300 5.27 8.49 0.33
CA GLN A 300 4.63 7.85 1.47
C GLN A 300 5.59 6.77 1.98
N ILE A 301 5.73 6.65 3.29
CA ILE A 301 6.50 5.60 3.95
C ILE A 301 5.61 4.83 4.93
N THR A 302 5.86 3.54 5.07
CA THR A 302 5.02 2.65 5.86
C THR A 302 5.84 1.70 6.73
N THR A 303 5.29 1.28 7.87
CA THR A 303 5.93 0.28 8.74
C THR A 303 5.45 -1.15 8.49
N ILE A 304 4.73 -1.41 7.41
CA ILE A 304 4.10 -2.71 7.10
C ILE A 304 5.03 -3.93 7.21
N ASN A 305 6.31 -3.75 6.91
CA ASN A 305 7.32 -4.81 6.94
C ASN A 305 8.01 -4.99 8.32
N SER A 306 7.84 -4.05 9.25
CA SER A 306 8.68 -3.91 10.45
C SER A 306 7.87 -3.85 11.75
N PHE A 307 6.79 -3.06 11.75
CA PHE A 307 5.99 -2.76 12.92
C PHE A 307 4.50 -2.72 12.57
N ARG A 308 3.76 -3.67 13.14
CA ARG A 308 2.30 -3.69 13.19
C ARG A 308 1.85 -3.86 14.64
N PHE A 309 0.73 -3.24 14.98
CA PHE A 309 0.22 -3.24 16.35
C PHE A 309 -1.30 -3.23 16.39
N THR A 310 -1.85 -3.71 17.50
CA THR A 310 -3.26 -3.55 17.85
C THR A 310 -3.34 -2.85 19.18
N TYR A 311 -4.12 -1.78 19.25
CA TYR A 311 -4.25 -0.86 20.39
C TYR A 311 -2.92 -0.17 20.76
N GLY A 312 -2.99 1.12 21.06
CA GLY A 312 -1.83 1.91 21.41
C GLY A 312 -2.12 3.40 21.40
N ARG A 313 -1.16 4.19 21.87
CA ARG A 313 -1.18 5.66 21.76
C ARG A 313 -0.11 6.10 20.77
N VAL A 314 -0.54 6.59 19.62
CA VAL A 314 0.33 7.16 18.58
C VAL A 314 0.45 8.67 18.82
N LEU A 315 1.69 9.17 18.87
CA LEU A 315 2.02 10.59 18.92
C LEU A 315 2.93 10.95 17.75
N ILE A 316 2.58 11.99 17.02
CA ILE A 316 3.34 12.49 15.87
C ILE A 316 3.52 13.99 16.05
N ARG A 317 4.77 14.44 16.20
CA ARG A 317 5.09 15.86 16.18
C ARG A 317 5.42 16.28 14.75
N ALA A 318 4.56 17.11 14.15
CA ALA A 318 4.71 17.50 12.76
C ALA A 318 4.28 18.94 12.50
N LYS A 319 4.87 19.54 11.48
CA LYS A 319 4.37 20.74 10.81
C LYS A 319 3.72 20.32 9.49
N LEU A 320 2.41 20.49 9.42
CA LEU A 320 1.58 20.02 8.30
C LEU A 320 1.85 20.83 7.02
N PRO A 321 1.66 20.24 5.82
CA PRO A 321 1.93 20.94 4.57
C PRO A 321 0.90 22.04 4.30
N GLN A 322 1.36 23.16 3.74
CA GLN A 322 0.51 24.27 3.29
C GLN A 322 0.42 24.32 1.76
N GLY A 323 -0.79 24.57 1.25
CA GLY A 323 -1.01 24.91 -0.15
C GLY A 323 -2.34 24.39 -0.63
N SER A 324 -2.82 24.91 -1.76
CA SER A 324 -4.08 24.44 -2.33
C SER A 324 -3.99 22.96 -2.68
N TRP A 325 -4.97 22.21 -2.22
CA TRP A 325 -5.24 20.80 -2.47
C TRP A 325 -4.24 19.80 -1.87
N ILE A 326 -3.29 20.24 -1.03
CA ILE A 326 -2.32 19.36 -0.35
C ILE A 326 -2.83 18.97 1.03
N PHE A 327 -2.68 17.72 1.46
CA PHE A 327 -3.05 17.31 2.82
C PHE A 327 -2.05 16.30 3.40
N PRO A 328 -1.88 16.28 4.74
CA PRO A 328 -1.03 15.30 5.39
C PRO A 328 -1.70 13.92 5.41
N GLN A 329 -0.89 12.88 5.25
CA GLN A 329 -1.31 11.50 5.46
C GLN A 329 -0.59 10.97 6.70
N LEU A 330 -1.21 11.17 7.86
CA LEU A 330 -0.76 10.64 9.15
C LEU A 330 -1.71 9.51 9.54
N TYR A 331 -1.41 8.32 9.00
CA TYR A 331 -2.35 7.21 8.94
C TYR A 331 -1.93 6.05 9.84
N ILE A 332 -2.94 5.33 10.33
CA ILE A 332 -2.82 3.99 10.88
C ILE A 332 -3.68 3.09 9.98
N ILE A 333 -3.03 2.18 9.25
CA ILE A 333 -3.56 1.46 8.08
C ILE A 333 -3.70 -0.03 8.43
N PRO A 334 -4.79 -0.74 8.05
CA PRO A 334 -4.97 -2.14 8.39
C PRO A 334 -3.88 -3.00 7.73
N ALA A 335 -3.25 -3.90 8.50
CA ALA A 335 -2.18 -4.75 7.99
C ALA A 335 -2.68 -5.86 7.05
N THR A 336 -3.99 -6.15 7.08
CA THR A 336 -4.66 -7.11 6.20
C THR A 336 -6.05 -6.62 5.85
N ASN A 337 -6.60 -7.12 4.74
CA ASN A 337 -7.97 -6.83 4.32
C ASN A 337 -9.00 -7.76 4.99
N PHE A 338 -8.83 -8.03 6.30
CA PHE A 338 -9.59 -9.06 7.03
C PHE A 338 -11.12 -8.92 6.88
N TYR A 339 -11.62 -7.69 6.88
CA TYR A 339 -13.05 -7.40 6.76
C TYR A 339 -13.51 -7.09 5.34
N GLY A 340 -12.59 -7.05 4.38
CA GLY A 340 -12.86 -6.68 3.00
C GLY A 340 -11.75 -5.78 2.45
N PRO A 341 -11.47 -5.86 1.13
CA PRO A 341 -10.42 -5.07 0.48
C PRO A 341 -10.88 -3.69 0.01
N ASP A 342 -12.19 -3.48 -0.11
CA ASP A 342 -12.74 -2.33 -0.83
C ASP A 342 -13.25 -1.25 0.13
N SER A 343 -13.29 0.00 -0.34
CA SER A 343 -14.05 1.10 0.27
C SER A 343 -13.94 1.24 1.80
N TYR A 344 -12.75 1.00 2.36
CA TYR A 344 -12.46 1.01 3.80
C TYR A 344 -13.19 -0.04 4.65
N ASP A 345 -13.51 -1.20 4.08
CA ASP A 345 -14.15 -2.31 4.81
C ASP A 345 -13.29 -2.81 5.99
N SER A 346 -11.97 -2.69 5.90
CA SER A 346 -11.03 -2.97 7.00
C SER A 346 -10.57 -1.71 7.77
N GLY A 347 -11.20 -0.57 7.50
CA GLY A 347 -10.98 0.70 8.18
C GLY A 347 -9.70 1.45 7.79
N LEU A 348 -9.63 2.72 8.18
CA LEU A 348 -8.42 3.55 8.21
C LEU A 348 -8.56 4.52 9.39
N MET A 349 -7.48 4.77 10.14
CA MET A 349 -7.48 5.82 11.16
C MET A 349 -6.57 6.97 10.76
N ARG A 350 -7.05 8.20 10.95
CA ARG A 350 -6.31 9.44 10.67
C ARG A 350 -5.97 10.11 11.98
N VAL A 351 -4.67 10.24 12.28
CA VAL A 351 -4.18 10.91 13.49
C VAL A 351 -4.45 12.41 13.41
N ALA A 352 -4.18 13.01 12.26
CA ALA A 352 -4.53 14.39 11.96
C ALA A 352 -4.73 14.61 10.45
N PHE A 353 -5.67 15.48 10.12
CA PHE A 353 -6.04 15.87 8.78
C PHE A 353 -6.44 17.35 8.77
N VAL A 354 -5.81 18.11 7.88
CA VAL A 354 -6.18 19.50 7.57
C VAL A 354 -6.19 19.59 6.05
N PRO A 355 -7.33 19.87 5.42
CA PRO A 355 -7.39 19.96 3.98
C PRO A 355 -6.66 21.22 3.50
N GLY A 356 -5.72 21.07 2.56
CA GLY A 356 -5.04 22.21 1.95
C GLY A 356 -5.97 22.98 1.04
N GLY A 357 -6.23 24.24 1.38
CA GLY A 357 -7.07 25.12 0.59
C GLY A 357 -7.22 26.48 1.26
N PRO A 358 -7.90 27.44 0.61
CA PRO A 358 -8.11 28.77 1.20
C PRO A 358 -9.02 28.73 2.44
N ARG A 359 -9.85 27.69 2.56
CA ARG A 359 -10.79 27.47 3.68
C ARG A 359 -10.34 26.31 4.56
N PHE A 360 -10.92 26.23 5.77
CA PHE A 360 -10.74 25.14 6.74
C PHE A 360 -9.31 24.93 7.28
N ARG A 361 -8.39 25.88 7.04
CA ARG A 361 -7.02 25.86 7.60
C ARG A 361 -6.95 25.87 9.12
N ASN A 362 -8.05 26.23 9.76
CA ASN A 362 -8.22 26.33 11.21
C ASN A 362 -9.03 25.17 11.80
N GLN A 363 -9.42 24.20 10.96
CA GLN A 363 -10.12 22.99 11.35
C GLN A 363 -9.14 21.81 11.30
N LEU A 364 -8.85 21.25 12.47
CA LEU A 364 -8.10 20.01 12.60
C LEU A 364 -9.10 18.87 12.72
N SER A 365 -9.00 17.89 11.84
CA SER A 365 -9.80 16.68 11.91
C SER A 365 -8.94 15.46 12.23
N GLY A 366 -9.50 14.48 12.92
CA GLY A 366 -8.87 13.18 13.16
C GLY A 366 -9.93 12.16 13.60
N GLY A 367 -9.70 10.88 13.37
CA GLY A 367 -10.68 9.85 13.69
C GLY A 367 -10.67 8.65 12.75
N LEU A 368 -11.84 8.07 12.53
CA LEU A 368 -12.01 6.78 11.84
C LEU A 368 -12.68 6.96 10.48
N ILE A 369 -12.16 6.29 9.46
CA ILE A 369 -12.79 6.17 8.15
C ILE A 369 -13.30 4.73 8.01
N VAL A 370 -14.60 4.62 7.79
CA VAL A 370 -15.35 3.34 7.69
C VAL A 370 -16.01 3.15 6.32
N SER A 371 -15.94 4.18 5.48
CA SER A 371 -16.49 4.20 4.13
C SER A 371 -15.83 5.32 3.34
N GLU A 372 -15.77 5.17 2.02
CA GLU A 372 -15.15 6.15 1.12
C GLU A 372 -16.02 7.39 0.91
N GLY A 373 -17.35 7.22 0.91
CA GLY A 373 -18.32 8.26 0.57
C GLY A 373 -19.05 8.87 1.76
N GLU A 374 -19.53 10.10 1.57
CA GLU A 374 -20.37 10.80 2.55
C GLU A 374 -21.78 10.21 2.67
N PRO A 375 -22.42 10.30 3.86
CA PRO A 375 -21.94 10.95 5.09
C PRO A 375 -21.02 10.06 5.95
N LEU A 376 -20.84 8.79 5.57
CA LEU A 376 -20.16 7.80 6.41
C LEU A 376 -18.66 8.07 6.55
N ARG A 377 -18.02 8.59 5.51
CA ARG A 377 -16.60 8.98 5.53
C ARG A 377 -16.30 9.95 6.67
N CYS A 378 -17.11 11.00 6.85
CA CYS A 378 -16.90 11.96 7.94
C CYS A 378 -17.63 11.62 9.25
N SER A 379 -18.51 10.61 9.28
CA SER A 379 -19.36 10.31 10.43
C SER A 379 -18.62 9.98 11.74
N LYS A 380 -17.36 9.50 11.65
CA LYS A 380 -16.48 9.20 12.80
C LYS A 380 -15.22 10.05 12.82
N MET A 381 -15.23 11.19 12.13
CA MET A 381 -14.17 12.18 12.19
C MET A 381 -14.54 13.24 13.22
N CYS A 382 -13.63 13.49 14.16
CA CYS A 382 -13.73 14.58 15.11
C CYS A 382 -13.06 15.82 14.54
N THR A 383 -13.71 16.98 14.63
CA THR A 383 -13.17 18.25 14.13
C THR A 383 -13.04 19.28 15.25
N LEU A 384 -11.84 19.78 15.45
CA LEU A 384 -11.50 20.87 16.35
C LEU A 384 -11.26 22.15 15.55
N THR A 385 -12.01 23.21 15.89
CA THR A 385 -11.80 24.54 15.31
C THR A 385 -11.13 25.44 16.33
N ARG A 386 -9.99 26.04 15.96
CA ARG A 386 -9.29 27.06 16.77
C ARG A 386 -9.03 28.31 15.94
N ASN A 387 -8.68 29.43 16.57
CA ASN A 387 -8.28 30.64 15.84
C ASN A 387 -6.77 30.63 15.49
N ILE A 388 -6.32 29.55 14.86
CA ILE A 388 -4.93 29.36 14.40
C ILE A 388 -4.92 28.72 13.01
N HIS A 389 -3.77 28.69 12.36
CA HIS A 389 -3.55 27.87 11.17
C HIS A 389 -2.72 26.65 11.54
N TRP A 390 -3.28 25.45 11.41
CA TRP A 390 -2.64 24.21 11.86
C TRP A 390 -1.37 23.83 11.09
N SER A 391 -1.10 24.46 9.94
CA SER A 391 0.14 24.28 9.16
C SER A 391 1.20 25.36 9.44
N ALA A 392 0.93 26.33 10.31
CA ALA A 392 1.87 27.42 10.61
C ALA A 392 3.08 26.93 11.40
N ASP A 393 2.85 26.05 12.38
CA ASP A 393 3.86 25.59 13.35
C ASP A 393 3.81 24.08 13.54
N PHE A 394 4.78 23.56 14.32
CA PHE A 394 4.76 22.18 14.77
C PHE A 394 3.72 22.01 15.87
N HIS A 395 2.96 20.93 15.77
CA HIS A 395 2.04 20.47 16.82
C HIS A 395 2.28 18.98 17.09
N GLU A 396 1.94 18.54 18.28
CA GLU A 396 1.91 17.11 18.62
C GLU A 396 0.49 16.58 18.41
N TYR A 397 0.30 15.78 17.36
CA TYR A 397 -0.97 15.14 17.04
C TYR A 397 -1.01 13.73 17.64
N GLY A 398 -2.08 13.40 18.35
CA GLY A 398 -2.20 12.14 19.05
C GLY A 398 -3.49 11.39 18.78
N LEU A 399 -3.38 10.07 18.81
CA LEU A 399 -4.51 9.14 18.73
C LEU A 399 -4.26 8.00 19.74
N LYS A 400 -5.10 7.92 20.76
CA LYS A 400 -5.14 6.78 21.69
C LYS A 400 -6.25 5.83 21.29
N TRP A 401 -5.90 4.59 20.96
CA TRP A 401 -6.81 3.55 20.49
C TRP A 401 -6.80 2.36 21.44
N THR A 402 -7.97 2.04 22.01
CA THR A 402 -8.16 0.93 22.95
C THR A 402 -9.41 0.11 22.59
N PRO A 403 -9.68 -1.03 23.26
CA PRO A 403 -10.95 -1.75 23.12
C PRO A 403 -12.21 -0.94 23.53
N GLU A 404 -12.02 0.19 24.21
CA GLU A 404 -13.07 1.08 24.72
C GLU A 404 -13.40 2.22 23.79
N GLY A 405 -12.48 2.60 22.90
CA GLY A 405 -12.72 3.66 21.92
C GLY A 405 -11.43 4.30 21.42
N VAL A 406 -11.60 5.46 20.80
CA VAL A 406 -10.48 6.25 20.25
C VAL A 406 -10.56 7.67 20.78
N TRP A 407 -9.46 8.17 21.35
CA TRP A 407 -9.32 9.54 21.80
C TRP A 407 -8.38 10.29 20.87
N MET A 408 -8.83 11.45 20.42
CA MET A 408 -8.05 12.33 19.57
C MET A 408 -7.43 13.43 20.42
N GLU A 409 -6.13 13.64 20.24
CA GLU A 409 -5.31 14.55 21.04
C GLU A 409 -4.57 15.55 20.14
N VAL A 410 -4.40 16.77 20.62
CA VAL A 410 -3.45 17.72 20.03
C VAL A 410 -2.80 18.55 21.13
N ASP A 411 -1.47 18.67 21.08
CA ASP A 411 -0.65 19.42 22.05
C ASP A 411 -0.95 19.02 23.52
N GLY A 412 -1.14 17.71 23.76
CA GLY A 412 -1.45 17.14 25.07
C GLY A 412 -2.91 17.24 25.51
N GLU A 413 -3.79 17.83 24.70
CA GLU A 413 -5.22 17.98 25.02
C GLU A 413 -6.09 17.02 24.20
N VAL A 414 -6.91 16.22 24.89
CA VAL A 414 -7.96 15.43 24.25
C VAL A 414 -9.09 16.36 23.81
N TYR A 415 -9.38 16.39 22.50
CA TYR A 415 -10.47 17.21 21.95
C TYR A 415 -11.71 16.39 21.54
N CYS A 416 -11.58 15.06 21.50
CA CYS A 416 -12.69 14.19 21.11
C CYS A 416 -12.50 12.74 21.60
N MET A 417 -13.62 12.05 21.83
CA MET A 417 -13.67 10.61 22.04
C MET A 417 -14.70 9.97 21.10
N ILE A 418 -14.27 8.95 20.35
CA ILE A 418 -15.10 8.16 19.45
C ILE A 418 -15.48 6.88 20.17
N ASN A 419 -16.75 6.78 20.56
CA ASN A 419 -17.29 5.64 21.29
C ASN A 419 -17.81 4.56 20.32
N PRO A 420 -17.35 3.30 20.40
CA PRO A 420 -17.89 2.22 19.58
C PRO A 420 -19.33 1.84 19.95
N GLY A 421 -19.81 2.19 21.15
CA GLY A 421 -21.11 1.77 21.66
C GLY A 421 -21.22 0.24 21.66
N ASN A 422 -22.23 -0.27 20.96
CA ASN A 422 -22.43 -1.71 20.74
C ASN A 422 -21.68 -2.23 19.48
N GLY A 423 -20.95 -1.38 18.78
CA GLY A 423 -20.12 -1.68 17.62
C GLY A 423 -20.41 -0.79 16.40
N PHE A 424 -19.36 -0.49 15.63
CA PHE A 424 -19.45 0.36 14.42
C PHE A 424 -20.23 -0.27 13.26
N TYR A 425 -20.53 -1.58 13.33
CA TYR A 425 -21.29 -2.27 12.28
C TYR A 425 -22.66 -1.61 12.01
N LYS A 426 -23.27 -1.00 13.02
CA LYS A 426 -24.55 -0.30 12.89
C LYS A 426 -24.46 0.90 11.95
N ASP A 427 -23.30 1.58 11.92
CA ASP A 427 -23.09 2.77 11.09
C ASP A 427 -23.13 2.42 9.59
N ILE A 428 -22.67 1.22 9.21
CA ILE A 428 -22.61 0.77 7.82
C ILE A 428 -23.71 -0.22 7.44
N GLN A 429 -24.59 -0.61 8.38
CA GLN A 429 -25.57 -1.68 8.20
C GLN A 429 -26.53 -1.47 7.03
N SER A 430 -26.92 -0.21 6.78
CA SER A 430 -27.83 0.15 5.69
C SER A 430 -27.14 0.18 4.32
N SER A 431 -25.88 0.60 4.27
CA SER A 431 -25.12 0.76 3.02
C SER A 431 -24.37 -0.52 2.61
N LYS A 432 -23.89 -1.29 3.58
CA LYS A 432 -23.02 -2.46 3.38
C LYS A 432 -23.43 -3.59 4.35
N PRO A 433 -24.62 -4.20 4.19
CA PRO A 433 -25.16 -5.15 5.15
C PRO A 433 -24.30 -6.41 5.34
N GLU A 434 -23.62 -6.87 4.29
CA GLU A 434 -22.72 -8.03 4.34
C GLU A 434 -21.47 -7.74 5.17
N ILE A 435 -20.82 -6.60 4.92
CA ILE A 435 -19.65 -6.14 5.68
C ILE A 435 -20.02 -5.84 7.14
N ALA A 436 -21.17 -5.21 7.38
CA ALA A 436 -21.69 -4.97 8.73
C ALA A 436 -21.88 -6.28 9.50
N ASN A 437 -22.43 -7.32 8.85
CA ASN A 437 -22.55 -8.64 9.46
C ASN A 437 -21.18 -9.26 9.74
N LEU A 438 -20.20 -9.10 8.86
CA LEU A 438 -18.84 -9.59 9.09
C LEU A 438 -18.18 -8.90 10.29
N TRP A 439 -18.31 -7.58 10.43
CA TRP A 439 -17.82 -6.83 11.60
C TRP A 439 -18.47 -7.34 12.89
N ARG A 440 -19.80 -7.54 12.87
CA ARG A 440 -20.57 -8.00 14.02
C ARG A 440 -20.26 -9.44 14.44
N LEU A 441 -20.02 -10.33 13.48
CA LEU A 441 -19.89 -11.78 13.72
C LEU A 441 -18.44 -12.25 13.88
N SER A 442 -17.48 -11.53 13.31
CA SER A 442 -16.06 -11.96 13.26
C SER A 442 -15.12 -10.98 13.97
N GLY A 443 -15.66 -9.97 14.64
CA GLY A 443 -14.90 -8.94 15.35
C GLY A 443 -15.40 -8.64 16.75
N THR A 444 -14.69 -7.73 17.40
CA THR A 444 -15.13 -7.07 18.64
C THR A 444 -16.01 -5.87 18.31
N ARG A 445 -16.51 -5.16 19.32
CA ARG A 445 -17.20 -3.88 19.11
C ARG A 445 -16.33 -2.82 18.41
N MET A 446 -15.00 -2.97 18.44
CA MET A 446 -14.08 -2.07 17.74
C MET A 446 -13.91 -2.40 16.26
N ALA A 447 -14.44 -3.51 15.76
CA ALA A 447 -14.35 -3.87 14.34
C ALA A 447 -14.82 -2.71 13.43
N PRO A 448 -14.04 -2.36 12.39
CA PRO A 448 -12.91 -3.10 11.85
C PRO A 448 -11.54 -2.79 12.51
N PHE A 449 -11.52 -1.92 13.52
CA PHE A 449 -10.32 -1.45 14.25
C PHE A 449 -9.98 -2.36 15.43
N ASP A 450 -9.99 -3.67 15.20
CA ASP A 450 -9.67 -4.70 16.21
C ASP A 450 -8.67 -5.76 15.68
N LYS A 451 -8.03 -5.47 14.54
CA LYS A 451 -6.93 -6.25 13.96
C LYS A 451 -5.61 -5.50 14.05
N GLU A 452 -4.53 -6.06 13.50
CA GLU A 452 -3.24 -5.37 13.42
C GLU A 452 -3.30 -4.27 12.36
N PHE A 453 -2.75 -3.11 12.73
CA PHE A 453 -2.55 -1.96 11.85
C PHE A 453 -1.06 -1.58 11.83
N TYR A 454 -0.63 -0.85 10.81
CA TYR A 454 0.72 -0.31 10.67
C TYR A 454 0.65 1.21 10.42
N LEU A 455 1.78 1.89 10.57
CA LEU A 455 1.85 3.34 10.41
C LEU A 455 2.11 3.72 8.95
N GLY A 456 1.51 4.82 8.50
CA GLY A 456 1.76 5.43 7.19
C GLY A 456 1.95 6.94 7.33
N LEU A 457 3.06 7.45 6.78
CA LEU A 457 3.41 8.87 6.78
C LEU A 457 3.61 9.33 5.34
N GLY A 458 2.86 10.34 4.90
CA GLY A 458 2.94 10.83 3.53
C GLY A 458 2.27 12.18 3.31
N VAL A 459 2.27 12.62 2.06
CA VAL A 459 1.53 13.83 1.63
C VAL A 459 0.68 13.47 0.42
N GLY A 460 -0.63 13.69 0.54
CA GLY A 460 -1.59 13.52 -0.54
C GLY A 460 -1.92 14.86 -1.21
N VAL A 461 -2.42 14.79 -2.45
CA VAL A 461 -2.92 15.95 -3.20
C VAL A 461 -4.19 15.60 -3.95
N GLY A 462 -5.22 16.45 -3.85
CA GLY A 462 -6.48 16.26 -4.56
C GLY A 462 -7.18 14.95 -4.17
N GLY A 463 -7.81 14.28 -5.13
CA GLY A 463 -8.54 13.03 -4.90
C GLY A 463 -10.06 13.18 -4.92
N HIS A 464 -10.76 12.06 -4.82
CA HIS A 464 -12.20 12.00 -5.05
C HIS A 464 -13.06 12.39 -3.86
N TYR A 465 -12.58 12.26 -2.63
CA TYR A 465 -13.45 12.29 -1.45
C TYR A 465 -13.10 13.37 -0.41
N ASP A 466 -11.84 13.75 -0.26
CA ASP A 466 -11.40 14.65 0.82
C ASP A 466 -11.69 16.14 0.60
N PHE A 467 -12.10 16.51 -0.61
CA PHE A 467 -12.41 17.90 -0.98
C PHE A 467 -13.87 18.13 -1.37
N HIS A 468 -14.79 17.24 -0.95
CA HIS A 468 -16.21 17.31 -1.34
C HIS A 468 -16.88 18.62 -0.90
N ASN A 469 -16.49 19.21 0.24
CA ASN A 469 -17.02 20.48 0.77
C ASN A 469 -16.37 21.75 0.20
N PHE A 470 -15.40 21.65 -0.71
CA PHE A 470 -14.70 22.81 -1.25
C PHE A 470 -15.39 23.36 -2.50
N GLU A 471 -15.92 24.58 -2.36
CA GLU A 471 -16.31 25.40 -3.50
C GLU A 471 -15.08 25.86 -4.28
N GLY A 472 -15.18 25.92 -5.62
CA GLY A 472 -14.12 26.43 -6.48
C GLY A 472 -12.95 25.48 -6.73
N LYS A 473 -13.02 24.21 -6.27
CA LYS A 473 -12.06 23.20 -6.70
C LYS A 473 -12.15 22.96 -8.22
N PRO A 474 -11.01 22.74 -8.91
CA PRO A 474 -11.00 22.64 -10.37
C PRO A 474 -11.45 21.29 -10.93
N TRP A 475 -11.84 20.32 -10.08
CA TRP A 475 -12.31 19.00 -10.52
C TRP A 475 -13.65 18.64 -9.92
N LYS A 476 -14.35 17.72 -10.57
CA LYS A 476 -15.56 17.09 -10.06
C LYS A 476 -15.20 15.77 -9.38
N ASP A 477 -15.77 15.51 -8.20
CA ASP A 477 -15.60 14.22 -7.52
C ASP A 477 -16.12 13.08 -8.41
N LEU A 478 -15.37 11.98 -8.43
CA LEU A 478 -15.63 10.81 -9.27
C LEU A 478 -15.70 11.12 -10.78
N GLY A 479 -15.26 12.30 -11.20
CA GLY A 479 -15.22 12.68 -12.60
C GLY A 479 -14.09 11.95 -13.33
N VAL A 480 -14.40 11.32 -14.46
CA VAL A 480 -13.42 10.63 -15.31
C VAL A 480 -12.29 11.53 -15.84
N LYS A 481 -12.44 12.85 -15.76
CA LYS A 481 -11.42 13.86 -16.12
C LYS A 481 -10.90 14.64 -14.92
N ALA A 482 -11.10 14.16 -13.69
CA ALA A 482 -10.77 14.92 -12.48
C ALA A 482 -9.29 15.31 -12.41
N ILE A 483 -8.39 14.35 -12.69
CA ILE A 483 -6.94 14.60 -12.74
C ILE A 483 -6.61 15.59 -13.86
N TYR A 484 -7.24 15.46 -15.03
CA TYR A 484 -7.05 16.36 -16.17
C TYR A 484 -7.45 17.80 -15.87
N THR A 485 -8.62 18.02 -15.28
CA THR A 485 -9.08 19.37 -14.96
C THR A 485 -8.29 19.98 -13.80
N PHE A 486 -7.84 19.15 -12.84
CA PHE A 486 -6.89 19.56 -11.82
C PHE A 486 -5.57 20.04 -12.45
N TRP A 487 -4.98 19.27 -13.36
CA TRP A 487 -3.73 19.63 -14.05
C TRP A 487 -3.84 20.90 -14.90
N ASN A 488 -4.95 21.07 -15.63
CA ASN A 488 -5.18 22.27 -16.43
C ASN A 488 -5.39 23.54 -15.60
N ALA A 489 -5.76 23.40 -14.33
CA ALA A 489 -5.90 24.52 -13.42
C ALA A 489 -4.62 24.84 -12.63
N ARG A 490 -3.47 24.23 -12.97
CA ARG A 490 -2.21 24.38 -12.22
C ARG A 490 -1.75 25.81 -12.01
N ASP A 491 -1.99 26.69 -12.98
CA ASP A 491 -1.62 28.10 -12.86
C ASP A 491 -2.40 28.82 -11.73
N ARG A 492 -3.49 28.22 -11.23
CA ARG A 492 -4.28 28.74 -10.10
C ARG A 492 -3.85 28.18 -8.74
N TRP A 493 -3.31 26.96 -8.69
CA TRP A 493 -3.00 26.29 -7.41
C TRP A 493 -1.51 26.10 -7.17
N TYR A 494 -0.71 25.82 -8.19
CA TYR A 494 0.72 25.58 -8.03
C TYR A 494 1.50 26.78 -7.47
N PRO A 495 1.17 28.05 -7.82
CA PRO A 495 1.79 29.22 -7.20
C PRO A 495 1.56 29.33 -5.68
N THR A 496 0.58 28.62 -5.13
CA THR A 496 0.37 28.56 -3.68
C THR A 496 1.36 27.61 -2.99
N TRP A 497 2.09 26.80 -3.75
CA TRP A 497 3.04 25.84 -3.23
C TRP A 497 4.44 26.45 -3.15
N ASN A 498 5.07 26.33 -1.99
CA ASN A 498 6.39 26.92 -1.71
C ASN A 498 7.12 26.08 -0.65
N VAL A 499 8.13 26.62 0.03
CA VAL A 499 8.86 25.90 1.08
C VAL A 499 7.94 25.38 2.20
N ASN A 500 6.84 26.07 2.51
CA ASN A 500 5.84 25.67 3.51
C ASN A 500 4.91 24.54 3.03
N SER A 501 4.99 24.13 1.77
CA SER A 501 4.28 22.94 1.25
C SER A 501 4.95 21.64 1.63
N THR A 502 6.15 21.70 2.20
CA THR A 502 6.83 20.55 2.75
C THR A 502 6.24 20.23 4.12
N MET A 503 5.78 18.99 4.29
CA MET A 503 5.47 18.44 5.60
C MET A 503 6.77 18.08 6.30
N PHE A 504 6.92 18.52 7.55
CA PHE A 504 8.05 18.14 8.40
C PHE A 504 7.55 17.33 9.57
N ILE A 505 8.19 16.19 9.83
CA ILE A 505 7.91 15.35 10.99
C ILE A 505 9.18 15.30 11.82
N ASP A 506 9.06 15.73 13.08
CA ASP A 506 10.13 15.72 14.07
C ASP A 506 10.28 14.33 14.68
N PHE A 507 9.18 13.76 15.17
CA PHE A 507 9.18 12.38 15.66
C PHE A 507 7.83 11.70 15.49
N ILE A 508 7.87 10.37 15.56
CA ILE A 508 6.72 9.52 15.81
C ILE A 508 7.01 8.56 16.95
N ARG A 509 6.05 8.38 17.86
CA ARG A 509 6.13 7.46 18.99
C ARG A 509 4.83 6.68 19.12
N VAL A 510 4.93 5.40 19.44
CA VAL A 510 3.80 4.54 19.77
C VAL A 510 4.03 3.94 21.14
N TYR A 511 3.04 4.09 22.02
CA TYR A 511 3.07 3.54 23.38
C TYR A 511 2.02 2.45 23.55
N GLY A 512 2.33 1.48 24.40
CA GLY A 512 1.37 0.48 24.87
C GLY A 512 0.28 1.11 25.73
N VAL A 513 -0.92 0.55 25.68
CA VAL A 513 -2.13 0.99 26.42
C VAL A 513 -2.90 -0.17 27.02
#